data_AF-A0A6L5QJ81-F1
#
_entry.id   AF-A0A6L5QJ81-F1
#
_cell.length_a   1.000
_cell.length_b   1.000
_cell.length_c   1.000
_cell.angle_alpha   90.00
_cell.angle_beta   90.00
_cell.angle_gamma   90.00
#
_symmetry.space_group_name_H-M   'P 1'
#
loop_
_entity.id
_entity.type
_entity.pdbx_description
1 polymer ?
#
loop_
_entity_poly.entity_id
_entity_poly.type
_entity_poly.pdbx_seq_one_letter_code
_entity_poly.pdbx_strand_id
1 'polypeptide(L)'
;MNPQLKEKILAVMQQGVDRDESTGFFRVALGLYYLSGLMTEEKVDFKLLDRDFNRFIYQTIGKGHSITSILQYMSGEKVVPVVESKRFLKAFGDCCTEVPLENIPFLLGLNLGVAKDISKIDVRGPVADYIERQRQLREDAEAK
;
A
#
# COMPACT_ATOMS: atom_id res chain seq x y z
N MET A 1 -17.02 -4.07 -0.63
CA MET A 1 -15.97 -3.76 0.36
C MET A 1 -16.59 -3.52 1.71
N ASN A 2 -16.05 -4.15 2.77
CA ASN A 2 -16.54 -4.05 4.14
C ASN A 2 -16.57 -2.58 4.63
N PRO A 3 -17.69 -2.08 5.22
CA PRO A 3 -17.77 -0.75 5.82
C PRO A 3 -16.68 -0.46 6.86
N GLN A 4 -16.34 -1.43 7.71
CA GLN A 4 -15.31 -1.26 8.76
C GLN A 4 -13.92 -0.99 8.15
N LEU A 5 -13.61 -1.65 7.03
CA LEU A 5 -12.38 -1.39 6.29
C LEU A 5 -12.36 0.04 5.74
N LYS A 6 -13.49 0.51 5.17
CA LYS A 6 -13.58 1.89 4.66
C LYS A 6 -13.26 2.90 5.76
N GLU A 7 -13.87 2.73 6.92
CA GLU A 7 -13.67 3.60 8.08
C GLU A 7 -12.21 3.60 8.54
N LYS A 8 -11.57 2.43 8.65
CA LYS A 8 -10.14 2.31 8.97
C LYS A 8 -9.26 3.06 7.99
N ILE A 9 -9.46 2.86 6.69
CA ILE A 9 -8.66 3.54 5.65
C ILE A 9 -8.89 5.06 5.66
N LEU A 10 -10.13 5.51 5.89
CA LEU A 10 -10.44 6.93 6.03
C LEU A 10 -9.82 7.54 7.30
N ALA A 11 -9.79 6.79 8.41
CA ALA A 11 -9.14 7.22 9.64
C ALA A 11 -7.63 7.42 9.43
N VAL A 12 -6.97 6.52 8.69
CA VAL A 12 -5.56 6.69 8.30
C VAL A 12 -5.38 7.92 7.41
N MET A 13 -6.22 8.10 6.39
CA MET A 13 -6.20 9.27 5.50
C MET A 13 -6.28 10.59 6.28
N GLN A 14 -7.13 10.66 7.31
CA GLN A 14 -7.33 11.85 8.13
C GLN A 14 -6.13 12.24 9.02
N GLN A 15 -5.12 11.39 9.14
CA GLN A 15 -3.88 11.71 9.87
C GLN A 15 -2.87 12.50 9.03
N GLY A 16 -3.14 12.72 7.74
CA GLY A 16 -2.34 13.61 6.90
C GLY A 16 -2.53 15.09 7.29
N VAL A 17 -1.46 15.87 7.25
CA VAL A 17 -1.51 17.30 7.63
C VAL A 17 -1.93 18.21 6.47
N ASP A 18 -1.80 17.72 5.24
CA ASP A 18 -2.23 18.40 4.03
C ASP A 18 -2.90 17.42 3.06
N ARG A 19 -3.35 17.95 1.92
CA ARG A 19 -4.06 17.16 0.91
C ARG A 19 -3.17 16.09 0.28
N ASP A 20 -1.90 16.38 0.03
CA ASP A 20 -1.00 15.47 -0.66
C ASP A 20 -0.60 14.32 0.26
N GLU A 21 -0.30 14.60 1.52
CA GLU A 21 -0.03 13.60 2.55
C GLU A 21 -1.27 12.74 2.82
N SER A 22 -2.45 13.35 3.01
CA SER A 22 -3.70 12.61 3.21
C SER A 22 -4.01 11.68 2.03
N THR A 23 -3.82 12.17 0.80
CA THR A 23 -4.03 11.36 -0.40
C THR A 23 -2.99 10.24 -0.50
N GLY A 24 -1.73 10.52 -0.15
CA GLY A 24 -0.68 9.51 -0.06
C GLY A 24 -1.03 8.41 0.94
N PHE A 25 -1.45 8.79 2.15
CA PHE A 25 -1.85 7.87 3.21
C PHE A 25 -3.02 6.99 2.77
N PHE A 26 -4.04 7.59 2.15
CA PHE A 26 -5.17 6.84 1.57
C PHE A 26 -4.70 5.80 0.55
N ARG A 27 -3.89 6.22 -0.43
CA ARG A 27 -3.42 5.33 -1.50
C ARG A 27 -2.62 4.16 -0.94
N VAL A 28 -1.66 4.43 -0.06
CA VAL A 28 -0.77 3.40 0.48
C VAL A 28 -1.52 2.46 1.43
N ALA A 29 -2.35 2.98 2.34
CA ALA A 29 -3.14 2.12 3.22
C ALA A 29 -4.08 1.18 2.43
N LEU A 30 -4.79 1.73 1.44
CA LEU A 30 -5.72 0.95 0.63
C LEU A 30 -5.01 -0.11 -0.22
N GLY A 31 -3.89 0.26 -0.83
CA GLY A 31 -3.12 -0.66 -1.66
C GLY A 31 -2.42 -1.75 -0.85
N LEU A 32 -1.89 -1.46 0.34
CA LEU A 32 -1.34 -2.47 1.25
C LEU A 32 -2.42 -3.49 1.65
N TYR A 33 -3.61 -3.02 2.01
CA TYR A 33 -4.73 -3.91 2.33
C TYR A 33 -5.13 -4.77 1.12
N TYR A 34 -5.25 -4.15 -0.06
CA TYR A 34 -5.58 -4.87 -1.29
C TYR A 34 -4.57 -6.00 -1.56
N LEU A 35 -3.27 -5.68 -1.53
CA LEU A 35 -2.18 -6.64 -1.75
C LEU A 35 -2.18 -7.76 -0.70
N SER A 36 -2.43 -7.43 0.57
CA SER A 36 -2.55 -8.41 1.64
C SER A 36 -3.71 -9.38 1.41
N GLY A 37 -4.85 -8.90 0.88
CA GLY A 37 -6.00 -9.75 0.55
C GLY A 37 -5.73 -10.72 -0.58
N LEU A 38 -4.86 -10.35 -1.54
CA LEU A 38 -4.46 -11.25 -2.63
C LEU A 38 -3.65 -12.45 -2.15
N MET A 39 -3.00 -12.35 -0.99
CA MET A 39 -2.18 -13.41 -0.40
C MET A 39 -3.00 -14.48 0.33
N THR A 40 -4.24 -14.17 0.72
CA THR A 40 -5.01 -14.99 1.67
C THR A 40 -6.14 -15.82 1.05
N GLU A 41 -6.56 -15.52 -0.19
CA GLU A 41 -7.77 -16.12 -0.76
C GLU A 41 -7.46 -17.03 -1.97
N GLU A 42 -7.71 -18.33 -1.84
CA GLU A 42 -7.55 -19.32 -2.93
C GLU A 42 -8.59 -19.16 -4.06
N LYS A 43 -9.64 -18.34 -3.87
CA LYS A 43 -10.74 -18.13 -4.84
C LYS A 43 -11.20 -16.66 -4.91
N VAL A 44 -10.29 -15.74 -5.18
CA VAL A 44 -10.64 -14.32 -5.42
C VAL A 44 -11.32 -14.15 -6.77
N ASP A 45 -12.55 -13.63 -6.81
CA ASP A 45 -13.07 -12.98 -8.02
C ASP A 45 -12.45 -11.57 -8.13
N PHE A 46 -11.33 -11.49 -8.84
CA PHE A 46 -10.58 -10.24 -9.02
C PHE A 46 -11.42 -9.13 -9.63
N LYS A 47 -12.39 -9.44 -10.50
CA LYS A 47 -13.24 -8.41 -11.12
C LYS A 47 -14.18 -7.80 -10.09
N LEU A 48 -14.76 -8.62 -9.23
CA LEU A 48 -15.61 -8.15 -8.15
C LEU A 48 -14.81 -7.33 -7.13
N LEU A 49 -13.63 -7.83 -6.74
CA LEU A 49 -12.71 -7.15 -5.83
C LEU A 49 -12.32 -5.76 -6.37
N ASP A 50 -11.79 -5.71 -7.60
CA ASP A 50 -11.37 -4.47 -8.24
C ASP A 50 -12.52 -3.47 -8.34
N ARG A 51 -13.73 -3.94 -8.70
CA ARG A 51 -14.91 -3.08 -8.78
C ARG A 51 -15.24 -2.43 -7.44
N ASP A 52 -15.17 -3.20 -6.36
CA ASP A 52 -15.48 -2.72 -5.02
C ASP A 52 -14.47 -1.70 -4.51
N PHE A 53 -13.18 -1.95 -4.75
CA PHE A 53 -12.11 -0.99 -4.46
C PHE A 53 -12.24 0.27 -5.32
N ASN A 54 -12.43 0.13 -6.63
CA ASN A 54 -12.59 1.25 -7.57
C ASN A 54 -13.79 2.14 -7.20
N ARG A 55 -14.91 1.54 -6.76
CA ARG A 55 -16.07 2.32 -6.27
C ARG A 55 -15.68 3.16 -5.05
N PHE A 56 -14.97 2.58 -4.10
CA PHE A 56 -14.54 3.31 -2.90
C PHE A 56 -13.52 4.42 -3.22
N ILE A 57 -12.55 4.13 -4.09
CA ILE A 57 -11.57 5.10 -4.57
C ILE A 57 -12.25 6.29 -5.23
N TYR A 58 -13.19 6.02 -6.15
CA TYR A 58 -13.96 7.06 -6.82
C TYR A 58 -14.74 7.94 -5.84
N GLN A 59 -15.39 7.32 -4.85
CA GLN A 59 -16.16 8.04 -3.82
C GLN A 59 -15.28 8.90 -2.91
N THR A 60 -14.01 8.54 -2.73
CA THR A 60 -13.13 9.18 -1.73
C THR A 60 -12.20 10.23 -2.35
N ILE A 61 -11.52 9.90 -3.45
CA ILE A 61 -10.53 10.79 -4.08
C ILE A 61 -10.90 11.20 -5.51
N GLY A 62 -12.05 10.74 -6.03
CA GLY A 62 -12.64 11.24 -7.26
C GLY A 62 -12.17 10.55 -8.55
N LYS A 63 -12.50 11.18 -9.67
CA LYS A 63 -12.20 10.71 -11.03
C LYS A 63 -10.69 10.66 -11.31
N GLY A 64 -10.27 9.74 -12.17
CA GLY A 64 -8.86 9.56 -12.55
C GLY A 64 -8.07 8.65 -11.60
N HIS A 65 -8.73 8.06 -10.61
CA HIS A 65 -8.14 7.11 -9.68
C HIS A 65 -8.83 5.74 -9.77
N SER A 66 -8.01 4.71 -9.72
CA SER A 66 -8.39 3.30 -9.69
C SER A 66 -7.40 2.52 -8.84
N ILE A 67 -7.72 1.27 -8.51
CA ILE A 67 -6.78 0.38 -7.83
C ILE A 67 -5.49 0.23 -8.63
N THR A 68 -5.57 0.14 -9.96
CA THR A 68 -4.39 0.14 -10.85
C THR A 68 -3.52 1.38 -10.67
N SER A 69 -4.12 2.58 -10.61
CA SER A 69 -3.35 3.82 -10.40
C SER A 69 -2.70 3.89 -9.02
N ILE A 70 -3.32 3.27 -8.01
CA ILE A 70 -2.77 3.17 -6.65
C ILE A 70 -1.57 2.23 -6.64
N LEU A 71 -1.70 1.05 -7.27
CA LEU A 71 -0.59 0.11 -7.41
C LEU A 71 0.58 0.73 -8.19
N GLN A 72 0.30 1.50 -9.24
CA GLN A 72 1.31 2.29 -9.96
C GLN A 72 1.98 3.33 -9.06
N TYR A 73 1.21 4.06 -8.23
CA TYR A 73 1.77 5.00 -7.25
C TYR A 73 2.69 4.29 -6.25
N MET A 74 2.30 3.10 -5.78
CA MET A 74 3.08 2.27 -4.84
C MET A 74 4.33 1.64 -5.46
N SER A 75 4.43 1.61 -6.78
CA SER A 75 5.67 1.20 -7.48
C SER A 75 6.63 2.38 -7.74
N GLY A 76 6.21 3.62 -7.45
CA GLY A 76 6.99 4.83 -7.71
C GLY A 76 7.61 5.45 -6.47
N GLU A 77 8.56 6.36 -6.67
CA GLU A 77 9.31 7.05 -5.60
C GLU A 77 8.43 7.71 -4.54
N LYS A 78 7.22 8.15 -4.91
CA LYS A 78 6.31 8.89 -4.04
C LYS A 78 5.75 8.05 -2.89
N VAL A 79 5.82 6.72 -2.98
CA VAL A 79 5.42 5.83 -1.88
C VAL A 79 6.41 5.88 -0.70
N VAL A 80 7.70 6.09 -0.99
CA VAL A 80 8.79 6.03 0.00
C VAL A 80 8.56 7.00 1.16
N PRO A 81 8.31 8.31 0.94
CA PRO A 81 8.05 9.23 2.06
C PRO A 81 6.79 8.87 2.86
N VAL A 82 5.82 8.15 2.29
CA VAL A 82 4.63 7.69 3.02
C VAL A 82 5.00 6.54 3.95
N VAL A 83 5.70 5.51 3.46
CA VAL A 83 6.07 4.34 4.27
C VAL A 83 7.19 4.62 5.27
N GLU A 84 7.94 5.71 5.09
CA GLU A 84 8.89 6.23 6.08
C GLU A 84 8.24 7.21 7.09
N SER A 85 7.00 7.63 6.85
CA SER A 85 6.30 8.56 7.73
C SER A 85 5.88 7.87 9.03
N LYS A 86 6.40 8.35 10.16
CA LYS A 86 5.98 7.90 11.50
C LYS A 86 4.48 8.10 11.74
N ARG A 87 3.89 9.15 11.18
CA ARG A 87 2.43 9.40 11.27
C ARG A 87 1.67 8.31 10.54
N PHE A 88 2.07 8.00 9.31
CA PHE A 88 1.47 6.93 8.53
C PHE A 88 1.58 5.59 9.24
N LEU A 89 2.80 5.19 9.61
CA LEU A 89 3.05 3.89 10.25
C LEU A 89 2.27 3.72 11.55
N LYS A 90 2.20 4.77 12.38
CA LYS A 90 1.40 4.77 13.60
C LYS A 90 -0.09 4.62 13.27
N ALA A 91 -0.62 5.47 12.39
CA ALA A 91 -2.03 5.46 12.03
C ALA A 91 -2.46 4.12 11.41
N PHE A 92 -1.65 3.60 10.50
CA PHE A 92 -1.89 2.34 9.81
C PHE A 92 -1.81 1.16 10.80
N GLY A 93 -0.82 1.13 11.68
CA GLY A 93 -0.70 0.09 12.71
C GLY A 93 -1.86 0.11 13.72
N ASP A 94 -2.37 1.30 14.07
CA ASP A 94 -3.50 1.45 15.00
C ASP A 94 -4.85 1.07 14.34
N CYS A 95 -5.03 1.37 13.05
CA CYS A 95 -6.31 1.22 12.36
C CYS A 95 -6.43 -0.09 11.56
N CYS A 96 -5.37 -0.51 10.87
CA CYS A 96 -5.34 -1.62 9.92
C CYS A 96 -4.54 -2.82 10.48
N THR A 97 -4.86 -3.24 11.69
CA THR A 97 -4.15 -4.29 12.45
C THR A 97 -4.02 -5.63 11.74
N GLU A 98 -4.92 -5.91 10.78
CA GLU A 98 -4.89 -7.10 9.93
C GLU A 98 -3.73 -7.15 8.93
N VAL A 99 -3.06 -6.02 8.69
CA VAL A 99 -1.84 -5.96 7.87
C VAL A 99 -0.67 -5.53 8.77
N PRO A 100 0.17 -6.48 9.22
CA PRO A 100 1.31 -6.17 10.05
C PRO A 100 2.29 -5.18 9.38
N LEU A 101 2.88 -4.26 10.16
CA LEU A 101 3.78 -3.23 9.64
C LEU A 101 5.04 -3.83 9.00
N GLU A 102 5.53 -4.92 9.58
CA GLU A 102 6.68 -5.69 9.08
C GLU A 102 6.44 -6.29 7.69
N ASN A 103 5.18 -6.44 7.27
CA ASN A 103 4.85 -6.95 5.93
C ASN A 103 4.89 -5.87 4.85
N ILE A 104 4.98 -4.58 5.20
CA ILE A 104 4.98 -3.48 4.23
C ILE A 104 6.07 -3.66 3.16
N PRO A 105 7.36 -3.93 3.50
CA PRO A 105 8.40 -4.13 2.49
C PRO A 105 8.10 -5.32 1.57
N PHE A 106 7.56 -6.41 2.12
CA PHE A 106 7.17 -7.59 1.33
C PHE A 106 6.04 -7.27 0.35
N LEU A 107 4.99 -6.58 0.79
CA LEU A 107 3.84 -6.21 -0.06
C LEU A 107 4.25 -5.25 -1.17
N LEU A 108 5.13 -4.28 -0.87
CA LEU A 108 5.71 -3.41 -1.90
C LEU A 108 6.56 -4.21 -2.90
N GLY A 109 7.34 -5.18 -2.43
CA GLY A 109 8.11 -6.09 -3.28
C GLY A 109 7.22 -6.93 -4.20
N LEU A 110 6.10 -7.44 -3.69
CA LEU A 110 5.10 -8.16 -4.49
C LEU A 110 4.53 -7.28 -5.60
N ASN A 111 4.14 -6.05 -5.27
CA ASN A 111 3.61 -5.09 -6.25
C ASN A 111 4.64 -4.75 -7.34
N LEU A 112 5.92 -4.57 -6.96
CA LEU A 112 7.00 -4.35 -7.91
C LEU A 112 7.26 -5.56 -8.81
N GLY A 113 7.22 -6.79 -8.26
CA GLY A 113 7.36 -8.03 -9.02
C GLY A 113 6.28 -8.16 -10.11
N VAL A 114 5.02 -7.91 -9.75
CA VAL A 114 3.91 -7.90 -10.72
C VAL A 114 4.10 -6.81 -11.78
N ALA A 115 4.52 -5.60 -11.37
CA ALA A 115 4.77 -4.51 -12.31
C ALA A 115 5.90 -4.85 -13.30
N LYS A 116 6.95 -5.55 -12.86
CA LYS A 116 8.02 -6.09 -13.71
C LYS A 116 7.49 -7.07 -14.74
N ASP A 117 6.69 -8.04 -14.30
CA ASP A 117 6.19 -9.10 -15.18
C ASP A 117 5.31 -8.53 -16.30
N ILE A 118 4.57 -7.46 -15.99
CA ILE A 118 3.74 -6.74 -16.97
C ILE A 118 4.58 -5.84 -17.89
N SER A 119 5.50 -5.03 -17.32
CA SER A 119 6.23 -4.00 -18.08
C SER A 119 7.50 -4.50 -18.78
N LYS A 120 8.05 -5.63 -18.33
CA LYS A 120 9.38 -6.16 -18.67
C LYS A 120 10.56 -5.22 -18.40
N ILE A 121 10.35 -4.17 -17.61
CA ILE A 121 11.39 -3.21 -17.21
C ILE A 121 12.01 -3.65 -15.88
N ASP A 122 13.31 -3.43 -15.70
CA ASP A 122 14.01 -3.78 -14.46
C ASP A 122 13.47 -2.98 -13.26
N VAL A 123 13.48 -3.61 -12.08
CA VAL A 123 12.79 -3.12 -10.86
C VAL A 123 13.62 -2.12 -10.06
N ARG A 124 14.71 -1.62 -10.63
CA ARG A 124 15.61 -0.69 -9.94
C ARG A 124 14.92 0.66 -9.71
N GLY A 125 15.12 1.21 -8.52
CA GLY A 125 14.61 2.54 -8.16
C GLY A 125 14.36 2.70 -6.67
N PRO A 126 13.84 3.88 -6.26
CA PRO A 126 13.76 4.26 -4.84
C PRO A 126 12.98 3.28 -3.96
N VAL A 127 11.97 2.62 -4.51
CA VAL A 127 11.18 1.62 -3.77
C VAL A 127 11.98 0.33 -3.55
N ALA A 128 12.74 -0.12 -4.54
CA ALA A 128 13.62 -1.28 -4.39
C ALA A 128 14.75 -1.00 -3.39
N ASP A 129 15.34 0.20 -3.44
CA ASP A 129 16.36 0.64 -2.48
C ASP A 129 15.79 0.71 -1.05
N TYR A 130 14.55 1.19 -0.90
CA TYR A 130 13.84 1.16 0.38
C TYR A 130 13.66 -0.27 0.90
N ILE A 131 13.20 -1.20 0.06
CA ILE A 131 12.98 -2.60 0.45
C ILE A 131 14.29 -3.25 0.90
N GLU A 132 15.36 -3.05 0.15
CA GLU A 132 16.68 -3.60 0.50
C GLU A 132 17.21 -3.00 1.81
N ARG A 133 17.03 -1.70 2.05
CA ARG A 133 17.36 -1.07 3.34
C ARG A 133 16.57 -1.68 4.50
N GLN A 134 15.27 -1.93 4.34
CA GLN A 134 14.45 -2.56 5.38
C GLN A 134 14.90 -4.00 5.67
N ARG A 135 15.32 -4.74 4.65
CA ARG A 135 15.89 -6.08 4.80
C ARG A 135 17.17 -6.05 5.64
N GLN A 136 18.12 -5.17 5.31
CA GLN A 136 19.38 -5.03 6.04
C GLN A 136 19.14 -4.66 7.51
N LEU A 137 18.23 -3.72 7.77
CA LEU A 137 17.85 -3.34 9.14
C LEU A 137 17.29 -4.52 9.95
N ARG A 138 16.55 -5.44 9.30
CA ARG A 138 16.04 -6.65 9.95
C ARG A 138 17.14 -7.65 10.25
N GLU A 139 18.02 -7.92 9.27
CA GLU A 139 19.17 -8.81 9.44
C GLU A 139 20.10 -8.31 10.56
N ASP A 140 20.35 -7.00 10.64
CA ASP A 140 21.15 -6.37 11.69
C ASP A 140 20.50 -6.45 13.09
N ALA A 141 19.17 -6.48 13.15
CA ALA A 141 18.43 -6.62 14.40
C ALA A 141 18.40 -8.08 14.90
N GLU A 142 18.36 -9.05 13.98
CA GLU A 142 18.42 -10.49 14.28
C GLU A 142 19.83 -10.95 14.68
N ALA A 143 20.87 -10.24 14.25
CA ALA A 143 22.28 -10.53 14.58
C ALA A 143 22.74 -10.01 15.96
N LYS A 144 21.89 -9.25 16.66
CA LYS A 144 22.16 -8.67 18.00
C LYS A 144 21.45 -9.42 19.10
#